data_AF-A0A3M1PI79-F1
#
_entry.id   AF-A0A3M1PI79-F1
#
_cell.length_a   1.000
_cell.length_b   1.000
_cell.length_c   1.000
_cell.angle_alpha   90.00
_cell.angle_beta   90.00
_cell.angle_gamma   90.00
#
_symmetry.space_group_name_H-M   'P 1'
#
loop_
_entity.id
_entity.type
_entity.pdbx_description
1 polymer ?
#
loop_
_entity_poly.entity_id
_entity_poly.type
_entity_poly.pdbx_seq_one_letter_code
_entity_poly.pdbx_strand_id
1 'polypeptide(L)'
;METLLQDATARALRYLQQLGDRTVAPAPEAVERLQELDFCLPDEPTDANAVLRLLDEVGSPATVATAGPRFYGFVIGGALPVTLAANWLASAWDQNAGLWAATPIAAALEE
;
A
#
# COMPACT_ATOMS: atom_id res chain seq x y z
N MET A 1 -0.28 13.90 11.40
CA MET A 1 0.07 13.65 9.99
C MET A 1 1.46 13.04 9.89
N GLU A 2 2.53 13.72 10.30
CA GLU A 2 3.91 13.20 10.26
C GLU A 2 4.04 11.80 10.91
N THR A 3 3.58 11.66 12.15
CA THR A 3 3.62 10.39 12.89
C THR A 3 2.84 9.26 12.19
N LEU A 4 1.72 9.60 11.52
CA LEU A 4 0.89 8.65 10.79
C LEU A 4 1.61 8.13 9.53
N LEU A 5 2.26 9.03 8.79
CA LEU A 5 3.04 8.68 7.60
C LEU A 5 4.30 7.86 7.98
N GLN A 6 4.91 8.16 9.13
CA GLN A 6 6.01 7.36 9.67
C GLN A 6 5.56 5.95 10.07
N ASP A 7 4.39 5.79 10.70
CA ASP A 7 3.83 4.46 11.02
C ASP A 7 3.54 3.65 9.74
N ALA A 8 2.87 4.27 8.76
CA ALA A 8 2.61 3.64 7.46
C ALA A 8 3.92 3.20 6.77
N THR A 9 4.95 4.04 6.82
CA THR A 9 6.28 3.73 6.27
C THR A 9 6.91 2.55 6.99
N ALA A 10 6.88 2.52 8.32
CA ALA A 10 7.45 1.44 9.12
C ALA A 10 6.76 0.09 8.82
N ARG A 11 5.44 0.09 8.66
CA ARG A 11 4.65 -1.09 8.27
C ARG A 11 5.02 -1.55 6.86
N ALA A 12 5.08 -0.64 5.89
CA ALA A 12 5.47 -0.95 4.52
C ALA A 12 6.89 -1.54 4.42
N LEU A 13 7.85 -0.97 5.15
CA LEU A 13 9.22 -1.49 5.19
C LEU A 13 9.28 -2.90 5.75
N ARG A 14 8.61 -3.16 6.87
CA ARG A 14 8.51 -4.50 7.47
C ARG A 14 7.88 -5.50 6.50
N TYR A 15 6.80 -5.13 5.82
CA TYR A 15 6.17 -5.96 4.80
C TYR A 15 7.16 -6.33 3.68
N LEU A 16 7.82 -5.34 3.08
CA LEU A 16 8.76 -5.55 1.98
C LEU A 16 9.96 -6.44 2.38
N GLN A 17 10.49 -6.23 3.60
CA GLN A 17 11.60 -7.02 4.14
C GLN A 17 11.23 -8.51 4.29
N GLN A 18 9.98 -8.81 4.60
CA GLN A 18 9.51 -10.19 4.82
C GLN A 18 9.18 -10.95 3.52
N LEU A 19 9.00 -10.25 2.40
CA LEU A 19 8.65 -10.89 1.11
C LEU A 19 9.71 -11.90 0.64
N GLY A 20 10.97 -11.67 1.01
CA GLY A 20 12.09 -12.55 0.70
C GLY A 20 11.93 -13.95 1.28
N ASP A 21 11.21 -14.13 2.40
CA ASP A 21 11.08 -15.41 3.11
C ASP A 21 9.66 -15.97 3.09
N ARG A 22 8.67 -15.15 2.69
CA ARG A 22 7.25 -15.52 2.66
C ARG A 22 6.88 -16.40 1.46
N THR A 23 5.90 -17.29 1.63
CA THR A 23 5.27 -18.00 0.50
C THR A 23 4.59 -17.01 -0.46
N VAL A 24 4.53 -17.38 -1.73
CA VAL A 24 3.90 -16.52 -2.76
C VAL A 24 2.40 -16.38 -2.53
N ALA A 25 1.71 -17.51 -2.32
CA ALA A 25 0.31 -17.52 -1.95
C ALA A 25 0.16 -17.22 -0.45
N PRO A 26 -0.87 -16.43 -0.06
CA PRO A 26 -1.21 -16.26 1.35
C PRO A 26 -1.69 -17.58 1.95
N ALA A 27 -1.54 -17.72 3.26
CA ALA A 27 -2.07 -18.86 3.99
C ALA A 27 -3.62 -18.81 4.01
N PRO A 28 -4.34 -19.95 3.96
CA PRO A 28 -5.81 -19.97 4.00
C PRO A 28 -6.38 -19.19 5.20
N GLU A 29 -5.75 -19.31 6.36
CA GLU A 29 -6.18 -18.64 7.59
C GLU A 29 -6.05 -17.11 7.48
N ALA A 30 -5.03 -16.62 6.77
CA ALA A 30 -4.89 -15.19 6.52
C ALA A 30 -5.98 -14.66 5.57
N VAL A 31 -6.42 -15.48 4.61
CA VAL A 31 -7.53 -15.15 3.72
C VAL A 31 -8.86 -15.17 4.47
N GLU A 32 -9.09 -16.16 5.33
CA GLU A 32 -10.30 -16.23 6.17
C GLU A 32 -10.47 -15.00 7.06
N ARG A 33 -9.37 -14.46 7.60
CA ARG A 33 -9.38 -13.24 8.41
C ARG A 33 -9.83 -11.98 7.67
N LEU A 34 -9.92 -11.98 6.33
CA LEU A 34 -10.47 -10.84 5.59
C LEU A 34 -11.91 -10.50 5.96
N GLN A 35 -12.66 -11.45 6.53
CA GLN A 35 -13.99 -11.19 7.12
C GLN A 35 -13.97 -10.12 8.22
N GLU A 36 -12.82 -9.88 8.87
CA GLU A 36 -12.64 -8.79 9.84
C GLU A 36 -12.74 -7.39 9.20
N LEU A 37 -12.60 -7.29 7.87
CA LEU A 37 -12.78 -6.05 7.10
C LEU A 37 -14.22 -5.84 6.62
N ASP A 38 -15.08 -6.85 6.76
CA ASP A 38 -16.48 -6.82 6.32
C ASP A 38 -17.39 -6.35 7.47
N PHE A 39 -17.37 -5.05 7.73
CA PHE A 39 -18.22 -4.41 8.73
C PHE A 39 -18.89 -3.15 8.16
N CYS A 40 -20.04 -2.79 8.70
CA CYS A 40 -20.70 -1.53 8.34
C CYS A 40 -19.82 -0.35 8.72
N LEU A 41 -19.71 0.63 7.82
CA LEU A 41 -18.97 1.86 8.10
C LEU A 41 -19.57 2.55 9.34
N PRO A 42 -18.76 2.89 10.36
CA PRO A 42 -19.26 3.53 11.57
C PRO A 42 -19.73 4.96 11.27
N ASP A 43 -20.75 5.41 12.00
CA ASP A 43 -21.27 6.78 11.92
C ASP A 43 -20.27 7.82 12.46
N GLU A 44 -19.37 7.38 13.34
CA GLU A 44 -18.36 8.22 13.99
C GLU A 44 -16.95 7.97 13.40
N PRO A 45 -16.05 8.98 13.44
CA PRO A 45 -14.67 8.82 12.98
C PRO A 45 -13.93 7.68 13.69
N THR A 46 -13.17 6.90 12.92
CA THR A 46 -12.27 5.87 13.45
C THR A 46 -10.87 6.46 13.65
N ASP A 47 -10.18 6.03 14.71
CA ASP A 47 -8.76 6.38 14.92
C ASP A 47 -7.91 5.93 13.73
N ALA A 48 -7.16 6.86 13.14
CA ALA A 48 -6.32 6.58 11.97
C ALA A 48 -5.25 5.51 12.25
N ASN A 49 -4.72 5.44 13.47
CA ASN A 49 -3.74 4.39 13.83
C ASN A 49 -4.41 3.01 13.90
N ALA A 50 -5.65 2.94 14.39
CA ALA A 50 -6.43 1.71 14.35
C ALA A 50 -6.69 1.23 12.93
N VAL A 51 -6.95 2.15 11.99
CA VAL A 51 -7.10 1.83 10.56
C VAL A 51 -5.80 1.26 9.98
N LEU A 52 -4.66 1.93 10.17
CA LEU A 52 -3.36 1.41 9.68
C LEU A 52 -3.02 0.06 10.30
N ARG A 53 -3.32 -0.12 11.59
CA ARG A 53 -3.11 -1.39 12.28
C ARG A 53 -3.97 -2.50 11.69
N LEU A 54 -5.27 -2.25 11.46
CA LEU A 54 -6.17 -3.23 10.87
C LEU A 54 -5.71 -3.65 9.47
N LEU A 55 -5.34 -2.68 8.63
CA LEU A 55 -4.85 -2.95 7.27
C LEU A 55 -3.55 -3.76 7.28
N ASP A 56 -2.64 -3.51 8.22
CA ASP A 56 -1.38 -4.24 8.31
C ASP A 56 -1.55 -5.63 8.94
N GLU A 57 -2.38 -5.77 9.99
CA GLU A 57 -2.56 -7.04 10.70
C GLU A 57 -3.46 -8.04 9.95
N VAL A 58 -4.43 -7.54 9.17
CA VAL A 58 -5.36 -8.38 8.39
C VAL A 58 -4.98 -8.38 6.91
N GLY A 59 -4.71 -7.21 6.33
CA GLY A 59 -4.45 -7.07 4.90
C GLY A 59 -3.08 -7.60 4.47
N SER A 60 -1.98 -7.18 5.13
CA SER A 60 -0.62 -7.56 4.73
C SER A 60 -0.42 -9.09 4.65
N PRO A 61 -0.89 -9.92 5.61
CA PRO A 61 -0.76 -11.38 5.55
C PRO A 61 -1.63 -12.06 4.49
N ALA A 62 -2.68 -11.38 4.01
CA ALA A 62 -3.59 -11.88 3.00
C ALA A 62 -3.16 -11.52 1.56
N THR A 63 -2.09 -10.72 1.38
CA THR A 63 -1.61 -10.38 0.03
C THR A 63 -0.99 -11.57 -0.69
N VAL A 64 -1.11 -11.63 -2.02
CA VAL A 64 -0.18 -12.41 -2.83
C VAL A 64 1.14 -11.65 -2.88
N ALA A 65 2.27 -12.31 -2.61
CA ALA A 65 3.59 -11.69 -2.54
C ALA A 65 4.18 -11.37 -3.95
N THR A 66 3.46 -10.58 -4.75
CA THR A 66 3.78 -10.28 -6.15
C THR A 66 5.04 -9.42 -6.34
N ALA A 67 5.41 -8.65 -5.33
CA ALA A 67 6.68 -7.91 -5.29
C ALA A 67 7.86 -8.77 -4.83
N GLY A 68 7.62 -10.02 -4.42
CA GLY A 68 8.66 -10.95 -3.97
C GLY A 68 9.39 -11.64 -5.14
N PRO A 69 10.61 -12.17 -4.92
CA PRO A 69 11.46 -12.72 -5.97
C PRO A 69 10.99 -14.06 -6.56
N ARG A 70 9.92 -14.64 -6.01
CA ARG A 70 9.40 -15.98 -6.36
C ARG A 70 8.05 -15.97 -7.07
N PHE A 71 7.48 -14.80 -7.37
CA PHE A 71 6.23 -14.69 -8.09
C PHE A 71 6.45 -14.61 -9.60
N TYR A 72 5.87 -15.56 -10.36
CA TYR A 72 6.01 -15.67 -11.82
C TYR A 72 4.66 -15.74 -12.55
N GLY A 73 3.57 -15.37 -11.87
CA GLY A 73 2.22 -15.41 -12.43
C GLY A 73 1.82 -14.06 -13.02
N PHE A 74 1.10 -14.08 -14.13
CA PHE A 74 0.55 -12.87 -14.77
C PHE A 74 1.62 -11.81 -15.11
N VAL A 75 1.18 -10.61 -15.47
CA VAL A 75 2.05 -9.45 -15.76
C VAL A 75 1.84 -8.43 -14.63
N ILE A 76 2.20 -8.81 -13.40
CA ILE A 76 1.88 -8.05 -12.19
C ILE A 76 3.09 -8.05 -11.24
N GLY A 77 3.37 -6.90 -10.61
CA GLY A 77 4.35 -6.78 -9.54
C GLY A 77 5.74 -6.36 -10.00
N GLY A 78 6.76 -6.65 -9.20
CA GLY A 78 8.15 -6.30 -9.51
C GLY A 78 8.49 -4.81 -9.45
N ALA A 79 7.75 -4.02 -8.66
CA ALA A 79 8.02 -2.59 -8.50
C ALA A 79 9.48 -2.35 -8.02
N LEU A 80 10.18 -1.43 -8.67
CA LEU A 80 11.51 -1.00 -8.22
C LEU A 80 11.37 -0.14 -6.96
N PRO A 81 12.35 -0.14 -6.04
CA PRO A 81 12.28 0.70 -4.84
C PRO A 81 12.02 2.18 -5.14
N VAL A 82 12.61 2.70 -6.22
CA VAL A 82 12.43 4.09 -6.65
C VAL A 82 11.01 4.39 -7.15
N THR A 83 10.31 3.42 -7.76
CA THR A 83 8.94 3.65 -8.25
C THR A 83 7.96 3.73 -7.10
N LEU A 84 8.14 2.93 -6.04
CA LEU A 84 7.36 3.03 -4.82
C LEU A 84 7.60 4.39 -4.11
N ALA A 85 8.87 4.78 -3.94
CA ALA A 85 9.21 6.04 -3.30
C ALA A 85 8.68 7.25 -4.08
N ALA A 86 8.80 7.25 -5.41
CA ALA A 86 8.22 8.29 -6.27
C ALA A 86 6.70 8.33 -6.16
N ASN A 87 6.02 7.17 -6.09
CA ASN A 87 4.57 7.11 -5.91
C ASN A 87 4.12 7.73 -4.57
N TRP A 88 4.91 7.57 -3.50
CA TRP A 88 4.64 8.24 -2.23
C TRP A 88 4.75 9.76 -2.33
N LEU A 89 5.77 10.27 -3.04
CA LEU A 89 5.89 11.71 -3.30
C LEU A 89 4.72 12.24 -4.13
N ALA A 90 4.37 11.54 -5.22
CA ALA A 90 3.24 11.91 -6.07
C ALA A 90 1.92 11.94 -5.28
N SER A 91 1.68 10.94 -4.42
CA SER A 91 0.52 10.90 -3.54
C SER A 91 0.50 12.05 -2.55
N ALA A 92 1.66 12.47 -2.02
CA ALA A 92 1.77 13.59 -1.10
C ALA A 92 1.56 14.96 -1.78
N TRP A 93 1.85 15.08 -3.08
CA TRP A 93 1.59 16.31 -3.84
C TRP A 93 0.10 16.54 -4.08
N ASP A 94 -0.71 15.48 -4.14
CA ASP A 94 -2.17 15.54 -4.32
C ASP A 94 -2.58 16.44 -5.51
N GLN A 95 -2.01 16.17 -6.69
CA GLN A 95 -2.18 16.98 -7.89
C GLN A 95 -2.98 16.22 -8.96
N ASN A 96 -4.03 16.85 -9.49
CA ASN A 96 -4.79 16.37 -10.65
C ASN A 96 -4.16 16.87 -11.97
N ALA A 97 -3.53 15.98 -12.73
CA ALA A 97 -2.71 16.30 -13.92
C ALA A 97 -3.46 16.86 -15.15
N GLY A 98 -4.71 17.30 -15.04
CA GLY A 98 -5.54 17.66 -16.20
C GLY A 98 -5.22 19.00 -16.88
N LEU A 99 -4.56 19.96 -16.20
CA LEU A 99 -4.29 21.31 -16.73
C LEU A 99 -2.98 21.89 -16.17
N TRP A 100 -2.11 22.43 -17.04
CA TRP A 100 -0.86 23.11 -16.63
C TRP A 100 -1.09 24.17 -15.54
N ALA A 101 -2.14 24.99 -15.68
CA ALA A 101 -2.44 26.05 -14.72
C ALA A 101 -2.78 25.53 -13.31
N ALA A 102 -3.28 24.29 -13.19
CA ALA A 102 -3.61 23.66 -11.92
C ALA A 102 -2.41 22.87 -11.36
N THR A 103 -1.66 22.18 -12.23
CA THR A 103 -0.63 21.22 -11.80
C THR A 103 0.61 21.24 -12.71
N PRO A 104 1.45 22.29 -12.66
CA PRO A 104 2.60 22.44 -13.57
C PRO A 104 3.58 21.25 -13.50
N ILE A 105 3.83 20.72 -12.30
CA ILE A 105 4.75 19.59 -12.12
C ILE A 105 4.23 18.32 -12.78
N ALA A 106 2.93 18.01 -12.64
CA ALA A 106 2.34 16.81 -13.22
C ALA A 106 2.30 16.92 -14.74
N ALA A 107 1.87 18.08 -15.27
CA ALA A 107 1.87 18.34 -16.69
C ALA A 107 3.28 18.23 -17.30
N ALA A 108 4.31 18.81 -16.66
CA ALA A 108 5.70 18.71 -17.13
C ALA A 108 6.26 17.27 -17.11
N LEU A 109 5.80 16.42 -16.19
CA LEU A 109 6.24 15.02 -16.10
C LEU A 109 5.54 14.10 -17.10
N GLU A 110 4.34 14.48 -17.57
CA GLU A 110 3.51 13.68 -18.48
C GLU A 110 3.57 14.13 -19.96
N GLU A 111 4.27 15.25 -20.26
CA GLU A 111 4.66 15.64 -21.63
C GLU A 111 5.63 14.65 -22.27
#